data_AF-A0A7K6QEY0-F1
#
_entry.id   AF-A0A7K6QEY0-F1
#
_cell.length_a   1.000
_cell.length_b   1.000
_cell.length_c   1.000
_cell.angle_alpha   90.00
_cell.angle_beta   90.00
_cell.angle_gamma   90.00
#
_symmetry.space_group_name_H-M   'P 1'
#
loop_
_entity.id
_entity.type
_entity.pdbx_description
1 polymer ?
#
loop_
_entity_poly.entity_id
_entity_poly.type
_entity_poly.pdbx_seq_one_letter_code
_entity_poly.pdbx_strand_id
1 'polypeptide(L)'
;SALELVPFGIKPLLRRAAAYEALERYSLAYVDYKTALQVDCSVQAAHDGVNRMTKALLEKDGVNWRQKLPPIPTVPVSAQTRWSIPSAQASGANTPPATAPQGEPGGNMPLGWAKSPVAPKDNAAAGMERARTLKEEGNELVKKGNHKKAVEKYSESLKLNQECATYTNRALCYLALKQYKAAAQDCTEALKLDPKNVKALYRRAQALKELKDYKSSIGDIKSLLKTEPKNTAALRLLQELNRA
;
A
#
# COMPACT_ATOMS: atom_id res chain seq x y z
N SER A 1 -22.53 -24.55 -18.97
CA SER A 1 -21.97 -23.19 -18.84
C SER A 1 -20.54 -23.26 -18.30
N ALA A 2 -19.61 -22.42 -18.79
CA ALA A 2 -18.14 -22.51 -18.56
C ALA A 2 -17.64 -22.48 -17.09
N LEU A 3 -18.54 -22.45 -16.10
CA LEU A 3 -18.26 -22.47 -14.67
C LEU A 3 -18.26 -23.87 -14.05
N GLU A 4 -18.73 -24.90 -14.74
CA GLU A 4 -18.62 -26.29 -14.24
C GLU A 4 -17.20 -26.86 -14.36
N LEU A 5 -16.33 -26.21 -15.14
CA LEU A 5 -14.98 -26.71 -15.41
C LEU A 5 -13.87 -25.93 -14.68
N VAL A 6 -14.10 -24.65 -14.33
CA VAL A 6 -13.11 -23.83 -13.58
C VAL A 6 -13.82 -22.79 -12.70
N PRO A 7 -14.03 -23.05 -11.40
CA PRO A 7 -14.77 -22.14 -10.50
C PRO A 7 -14.10 -20.77 -10.27
N PHE A 8 -12.80 -20.63 -10.58
CA PHE A 8 -11.99 -19.43 -10.28
C PHE A 8 -11.24 -18.87 -11.50
N GLY A 9 -11.71 -19.15 -12.71
CA GLY A 9 -11.09 -18.58 -13.91
C GLY A 9 -11.32 -17.07 -14.02
N ILE A 10 -10.25 -16.28 -14.17
CA ILE A 10 -10.33 -14.81 -14.30
C ILE A 10 -11.29 -14.40 -15.44
N LYS A 11 -11.14 -15.01 -16.63
CA LYS A 11 -11.97 -14.69 -17.80
C LYS A 11 -13.47 -15.00 -17.58
N PRO A 12 -13.86 -16.19 -17.07
CA PRO A 12 -15.24 -16.46 -16.65
C PRO A 12 -15.78 -15.48 -15.61
N LEU A 13 -14.99 -15.14 -14.58
CA LEU A 13 -15.38 -14.21 -13.52
C LEU A 13 -15.65 -12.81 -14.07
N LEU A 14 -14.73 -12.27 -14.90
CA LEU A 14 -14.92 -10.96 -15.54
C LEU A 14 -16.14 -10.94 -16.48
N ARG A 15 -16.36 -12.01 -17.24
CA ARG A 15 -17.53 -12.11 -18.13
C ARG A 15 -18.84 -12.13 -17.33
N ARG A 16 -18.89 -12.86 -16.22
CA ARG A 16 -20.06 -12.89 -15.33
C ARG A 16 -20.28 -11.55 -14.63
N ALA A 17 -19.21 -10.89 -14.18
CA ALA A 17 -19.26 -9.56 -13.58
C ALA A 17 -19.84 -8.53 -14.56
N ALA A 18 -19.39 -8.53 -15.82
CA ALA A 18 -19.90 -7.65 -16.86
C ALA A 18 -21.38 -7.93 -17.19
N ALA A 19 -21.81 -9.19 -17.15
CA ALA A 19 -23.21 -9.54 -17.32
C ALA A 19 -24.07 -9.02 -16.15
N TYR A 20 -23.58 -9.09 -14.91
CA TYR A 20 -24.27 -8.50 -13.75
C TYR A 20 -24.30 -6.97 -13.78
N GLU A 21 -23.26 -6.34 -14.31
CA GLU A 21 -23.21 -4.88 -14.55
C GLU A 21 -24.31 -4.47 -15.54
N ALA A 22 -24.48 -5.20 -16.65
CA ALA A 22 -25.55 -4.94 -17.63
C ALA A 22 -26.97 -5.19 -17.07
N LEU A 23 -27.10 -6.01 -16.02
CA LEU A 23 -28.36 -6.30 -15.33
C LEU A 23 -28.59 -5.43 -14.09
N GLU A 24 -27.74 -4.42 -13.85
CA GLU A 24 -27.78 -3.54 -12.68
C GLU A 24 -27.69 -4.27 -11.33
N ARG A 25 -27.14 -5.49 -11.33
CA ARG A 25 -26.88 -6.32 -10.14
C ARG A 25 -25.51 -6.00 -9.58
N TYR A 26 -25.31 -4.73 -9.21
CA TYR A 26 -24.01 -4.16 -8.84
C TYR A 26 -23.34 -4.87 -7.65
N SER A 27 -24.12 -5.38 -6.69
CA SER A 27 -23.58 -6.12 -5.54
C SER A 27 -22.92 -7.43 -5.95
N LEU A 28 -23.48 -8.14 -6.93
CA LEU A 28 -22.93 -9.40 -7.44
C LEU A 28 -21.78 -9.16 -8.42
N ALA A 29 -21.88 -8.13 -9.25
CA ALA A 29 -20.76 -7.69 -10.11
C ALA A 29 -19.53 -7.33 -9.27
N TYR A 30 -19.74 -6.59 -8.16
CA TYR A 30 -18.68 -6.23 -7.22
C TYR A 30 -17.98 -7.44 -6.61
N VAL A 31 -18.75 -8.46 -6.21
CA VAL A 31 -18.19 -9.71 -5.67
C VAL A 31 -17.34 -10.41 -6.72
N ASP A 32 -17.80 -10.55 -7.96
CA ASP A 32 -17.04 -11.22 -9.01
C ASP A 32 -15.74 -10.49 -9.39
N TYR A 33 -15.77 -9.15 -9.46
CA TYR A 33 -14.56 -8.37 -9.69
C TYR A 33 -13.57 -8.49 -8.51
N LYS A 34 -14.06 -8.52 -7.27
CA LYS A 34 -13.23 -8.76 -6.08
C LYS A 34 -12.65 -10.18 -6.06
N THR A 35 -13.42 -11.18 -6.46
CA THR A 35 -12.94 -12.57 -6.60
C THR A 35 -11.87 -12.67 -7.69
N ALA A 36 -12.02 -11.96 -8.82
CA ALA A 36 -10.98 -11.91 -9.85
C ALA A 36 -9.67 -11.30 -9.32
N LEU A 37 -9.74 -10.22 -8.52
CA LEU A 37 -8.56 -9.61 -7.88
C LEU A 37 -7.89 -10.49 -6.82
N GLN A 38 -8.64 -11.42 -6.19
CA GLN A 38 -8.06 -12.43 -5.31
C GLN A 38 -7.27 -13.50 -6.07
N VAL A 39 -7.65 -13.79 -7.31
CA VAL A 39 -6.93 -14.71 -8.19
C VAL A 39 -5.68 -14.03 -8.75
N ASP A 40 -5.83 -12.81 -9.29
CA ASP A 40 -4.75 -12.01 -9.84
C ASP A 40 -5.00 -10.51 -9.62
N CYS A 41 -4.14 -9.90 -8.81
CA CYS A 41 -4.24 -8.50 -8.44
C CYS A 41 -3.75 -7.53 -9.51
N SER A 42 -3.12 -8.00 -10.59
CA SER A 42 -2.61 -7.18 -11.71
C SER A 42 -3.69 -6.86 -12.76
N VAL A 43 -4.86 -7.50 -12.66
CA VAL A 43 -5.93 -7.36 -13.65
C VAL A 43 -6.59 -5.99 -13.58
N GLN A 44 -6.19 -5.08 -14.45
CA GLN A 44 -6.69 -3.70 -14.49
C GLN A 44 -8.21 -3.62 -14.67
N ALA A 45 -8.79 -4.45 -15.54
CA ALA A 45 -10.24 -4.49 -15.78
C ALA A 45 -11.04 -4.78 -14.49
N ALA A 46 -10.47 -5.55 -13.55
CA ALA A 46 -11.11 -5.86 -12.28
C ALA A 46 -11.03 -4.67 -11.30
N HIS A 47 -9.91 -3.95 -11.26
CA HIS A 47 -9.80 -2.69 -10.49
C HIS A 47 -10.79 -1.64 -10.98
N ASP A 48 -10.87 -1.44 -12.30
CA ASP A 48 -11.80 -0.48 -12.90
C ASP A 48 -13.25 -0.88 -12.62
N GLY A 49 -13.58 -2.17 -12.74
CA GLY A 49 -14.88 -2.72 -12.38
C GLY A 49 -15.26 -2.46 -10.93
N VAL A 50 -14.36 -2.77 -9.97
CA VAL A 50 -14.58 -2.48 -8.54
C VAL A 50 -14.86 -1.01 -8.29
N ASN A 51 -14.10 -0.10 -8.91
CA ASN A 51 -14.27 1.34 -8.75
C ASN A 51 -15.62 1.83 -9.32
N ARG A 52 -16.04 1.32 -10.49
CA ARG A 52 -17.36 1.61 -11.06
C ARG A 52 -18.48 1.11 -10.16
N MET A 53 -18.41 -0.14 -9.72
CA MET A 53 -19.45 -0.74 -8.88
C MET A 53 -19.54 -0.05 -7.52
N THR A 54 -18.40 0.39 -6.95
CA THR A 54 -18.37 1.15 -5.69
C THR A 54 -19.16 2.46 -5.81
N LYS A 55 -19.02 3.18 -6.93
CA LYS A 55 -19.80 4.41 -7.17
C LYS A 55 -21.29 4.11 -7.32
N ALA A 56 -21.64 3.13 -8.15
CA ALA A 56 -23.04 2.75 -8.38
C ALA A 56 -23.74 2.27 -7.09
N LEU A 57 -23.03 1.50 -6.25
CA LEU A 57 -23.54 1.03 -4.97
C LEU A 57 -23.66 2.17 -3.95
N LEU A 58 -22.72 3.12 -3.93
CA LEU A 58 -22.81 4.30 -3.08
C LEU A 58 -23.99 5.20 -3.46
N GLU A 59 -24.27 5.35 -4.75
CA GLU A 59 -25.40 6.12 -5.26
C GLU A 59 -26.75 5.47 -4.94
N LYS A 60 -26.84 4.14 -5.08
CA LYS A 60 -28.08 3.38 -4.82
C LYS A 60 -28.38 3.16 -3.34
N ASP A 61 -27.37 2.80 -2.55
CA ASP A 61 -27.53 2.31 -1.18
C ASP A 61 -26.90 3.22 -0.11
N GLY A 62 -26.27 4.33 -0.51
CA GLY A 62 -25.62 5.28 0.39
C GLY A 62 -24.45 4.65 1.16
N VAL A 63 -24.09 5.23 2.30
CA VAL A 63 -22.91 4.82 3.09
C VAL A 63 -22.99 3.37 3.60
N ASN A 64 -24.20 2.80 3.66
CA ASN A 64 -24.46 1.44 4.15
C ASN A 64 -24.40 0.35 3.06
N TRP A 65 -24.03 0.70 1.82
CA TRP A 65 -23.97 -0.23 0.69
C TRP A 65 -23.15 -1.50 0.99
N ARG A 66 -22.08 -1.38 1.80
CA ARG A 66 -21.23 -2.50 2.20
C ARG A 66 -21.95 -3.55 3.05
N GLN A 67 -22.95 -3.15 3.82
CA GLN A 67 -23.73 -4.05 4.67
C GLN A 67 -24.71 -4.91 3.84
N LYS A 68 -25.03 -4.49 2.62
CA LYS A 68 -25.94 -5.19 1.70
C LYS A 68 -25.23 -6.12 0.72
N LEU A 69 -23.90 -6.24 0.82
CA LEU A 69 -23.12 -7.09 -0.07
C LEU A 69 -23.25 -8.57 0.33
N PRO A 70 -23.36 -9.48 -0.65
CA PRO A 70 -23.22 -10.90 -0.38
C PRO A 70 -21.78 -11.23 0.07
N PRO A 71 -21.59 -12.31 0.84
CA PRO A 71 -20.26 -12.73 1.28
C PRO A 71 -19.37 -13.03 0.08
N ILE A 72 -18.16 -12.47 0.08
CA ILE A 72 -17.20 -12.69 -0.99
C ILE A 72 -16.64 -14.11 -0.84
N PRO A 73 -16.70 -14.96 -1.88
CA PRO A 73 -16.16 -16.30 -1.80
C PRO A 73 -14.63 -16.25 -1.66
N THR A 74 -14.11 -17.04 -0.71
CA THR A 74 -12.66 -17.20 -0.49
C THR A 74 -12.07 -18.06 -1.60
N VAL A 75 -11.11 -17.51 -2.34
CA VAL A 75 -10.43 -18.25 -3.41
C VAL A 75 -9.28 -19.07 -2.81
N PRO A 76 -9.27 -20.41 -2.94
CA PRO A 76 -8.16 -21.23 -2.45
C PRO A 76 -6.87 -20.95 -3.23
N VAL A 77 -5.72 -21.04 -2.56
CA VAL A 77 -4.38 -20.73 -3.11
C VAL A 77 -4.07 -21.53 -4.40
N SER A 78 -4.61 -22.74 -4.53
CA SER A 78 -4.47 -23.58 -5.71
C SER A 78 -5.05 -22.96 -7.00
N ALA A 79 -6.02 -22.07 -6.89
CA ALA A 79 -6.57 -21.32 -8.02
C ALA A 79 -5.73 -20.09 -8.40
N GLN A 80 -4.94 -19.57 -7.46
CA GLN A 80 -4.04 -18.43 -7.66
C GLN A 80 -2.78 -18.86 -8.44
N THR A 81 -2.30 -20.09 -8.22
CA THR A 81 -1.06 -20.60 -8.86
C THR A 81 -1.26 -21.16 -10.27
N ARG A 82 -2.50 -21.50 -10.66
CA ARG A 82 -2.80 -22.22 -11.92
C ARG A 82 -2.51 -21.41 -13.20
N TRP A 83 -2.34 -20.08 -13.11
CA TRP A 83 -2.09 -19.21 -14.27
C TRP A 83 -0.77 -18.43 -14.21
N SER A 84 0.13 -18.75 -13.28
CA SER A 84 1.50 -18.25 -13.31
C SER A 84 2.30 -19.00 -14.38
N ILE A 85 2.27 -18.50 -15.62
CA ILE A 85 3.15 -18.98 -16.70
C ILE A 85 4.58 -18.50 -16.41
N PRO A 86 5.61 -19.36 -16.32
CA PRO A 86 6.98 -18.92 -16.41
C PRO A 86 7.29 -18.55 -17.86
N SER A 87 7.58 -17.27 -18.09
CA SER A 87 8.22 -16.78 -19.30
C SER A 87 9.70 -17.18 -19.28
N ALA A 88 10.13 -18.08 -20.16
CA ALA A 88 11.54 -18.23 -20.54
C ALA A 88 11.68 -18.96 -21.90
N GLN A 89 11.75 -18.13 -22.93
CA GLN A 89 12.63 -18.17 -24.09
C GLN A 89 13.37 -19.48 -24.47
N ALA A 90 13.25 -19.78 -25.76
CA ALA A 90 13.93 -20.82 -26.52
C ALA A 90 15.46 -20.77 -26.47
N SER A 91 16.09 -21.96 -26.47
CA SER A 91 17.33 -22.30 -27.19
C SER A 91 17.40 -23.83 -27.30
N GLY A 92 17.64 -24.34 -28.51
CA GLY A 92 17.53 -25.75 -28.86
C GLY A 92 18.80 -26.57 -28.61
N ALA A 93 18.64 -27.90 -28.59
CA ALA A 93 19.36 -28.87 -29.44
C ALA A 93 19.13 -30.31 -28.94
N ASN A 94 18.77 -31.16 -29.90
CA ASN A 94 18.50 -32.60 -29.86
C ASN A 94 19.56 -33.48 -29.16
N THR A 95 19.11 -34.54 -28.45
CA THR A 95 19.21 -35.98 -28.86
C THR A 95 18.79 -36.95 -27.72
N PRO A 96 18.08 -38.07 -28.02
CA PRO A 96 17.92 -39.26 -27.14
C PRO A 96 18.73 -40.47 -27.74
N PRO A 97 18.65 -41.75 -27.26
CA PRO A 97 17.80 -42.33 -26.21
C PRO A 97 18.43 -43.35 -25.22
N ALA A 98 17.66 -43.64 -24.16
CA ALA A 98 17.37 -44.92 -23.50
C ALA A 98 18.45 -45.97 -23.19
N THR A 99 18.57 -46.37 -21.90
CA THR A 99 18.25 -47.75 -21.44
C THR A 99 18.00 -47.79 -19.92
N ALA A 100 16.93 -48.46 -19.49
CA ALA A 100 16.65 -48.90 -18.10
C ALA A 100 17.06 -50.40 -18.00
N PRO A 101 17.08 -51.11 -16.82
CA PRO A 101 15.92 -51.24 -15.94
C PRO A 101 16.17 -51.37 -14.40
N GLN A 102 15.13 -50.97 -13.66
CA GLN A 102 14.50 -51.55 -12.45
C GLN A 102 15.28 -51.98 -11.19
N GLY A 103 14.79 -51.46 -10.05
CA GLY A 103 14.89 -52.01 -8.70
C GLY A 103 14.16 -51.13 -7.65
N GLU A 104 12.94 -51.50 -7.28
CA GLU A 104 12.13 -50.96 -6.15
C GLU A 104 12.36 -51.81 -4.86
N PRO A 105 11.80 -51.51 -3.67
CA PRO A 105 11.75 -50.23 -2.94
C PRO A 105 12.03 -50.40 -1.41
N GLY A 106 12.14 -49.30 -0.67
CA GLY A 106 11.74 -49.27 0.76
C GLY A 106 12.73 -48.63 1.74
N GLY A 107 12.22 -47.67 2.54
CA GLY A 107 12.81 -47.37 3.86
C GLY A 107 13.06 -45.89 4.19
N ASN A 108 12.07 -45.26 4.83
CA ASN A 108 12.16 -44.27 5.92
C ASN A 108 13.07 -43.01 5.84
N MET A 109 12.41 -41.85 5.96
CA MET A 109 12.87 -40.49 6.35
C MET A 109 13.63 -40.43 7.70
N PRO A 110 14.17 -39.25 8.15
CA PRO A 110 14.35 -37.95 7.48
C PRO A 110 15.74 -37.28 7.72
N LEU A 111 16.11 -36.28 6.90
CA LEU A 111 17.04 -35.23 7.29
C LEU A 111 16.37 -33.86 7.11
N GLY A 112 16.36 -33.09 8.19
CA GLY A 112 15.66 -31.83 8.33
C GLY A 112 16.16 -30.75 7.39
N TRP A 113 15.21 -30.04 6.80
CA TRP A 113 15.48 -28.75 6.17
C TRP A 113 14.54 -27.71 6.79
N ALA A 114 15.13 -26.56 7.11
CA ALA A 114 14.60 -25.53 7.98
C ALA A 114 13.32 -24.89 7.43
N LYS A 115 12.32 -24.71 8.31
CA LYS A 115 11.14 -23.87 8.07
C LYS A 115 11.56 -22.40 8.04
N SER A 116 11.69 -21.80 6.85
CA SER A 116 11.51 -20.35 6.72
C SER A 116 10.01 -20.03 6.84
N PRO A 117 9.59 -19.14 7.75
CA PRO A 117 8.17 -18.80 7.87
C PRO A 117 7.81 -17.82 6.75
N VAL A 118 7.10 -18.31 5.73
CA VAL A 118 6.37 -17.44 4.80
C VAL A 118 5.17 -16.89 5.57
N ALA A 119 5.29 -15.65 6.06
CA ALA A 119 4.19 -14.96 6.72
C ALA A 119 2.97 -14.88 5.77
N PRO A 120 1.74 -15.17 6.23
CA PRO A 120 0.56 -15.15 5.38
C PRO A 120 0.26 -13.71 4.91
N LYS A 121 -0.03 -13.53 3.62
CA LYS A 121 -0.44 -12.24 3.02
C LYS A 121 -1.63 -11.58 3.75
N ASP A 122 -2.45 -12.36 4.45
CA ASP A 122 -3.57 -11.88 5.27
C ASP A 122 -3.14 -11.01 6.46
N ASN A 123 -1.94 -11.27 7.00
CA ASN A 123 -1.37 -10.47 8.09
C ASN A 123 -0.85 -9.11 7.60
N ALA A 124 -0.40 -9.02 6.34
CA ALA A 124 0.07 -7.77 5.76
C ALA A 124 -1.08 -6.77 5.49
N ALA A 125 -2.22 -7.26 5.00
CA ALA A 125 -3.41 -6.44 4.81
C ALA A 125 -4.01 -5.96 6.14
N ALA A 126 -4.09 -6.86 7.14
CA ALA A 126 -4.50 -6.50 8.49
C ALA A 126 -3.53 -5.50 9.15
N GLY A 127 -2.22 -5.67 8.94
CA GLY A 127 -1.19 -4.74 9.39
C GLY A 127 -1.32 -3.36 8.75
N MET A 128 -1.62 -3.30 7.44
CA MET A 128 -1.82 -2.03 6.72
C MET A 128 -3.09 -1.29 7.17
N GLU A 129 -4.19 -2.00 7.39
CA GLU A 129 -5.42 -1.39 7.92
C GLU A 129 -5.20 -0.89 9.35
N ARG A 130 -4.52 -1.67 10.19
CA ARG A 130 -4.14 -1.23 11.53
C ARG A 130 -3.22 -0.02 11.51
N ALA A 131 -2.26 0.03 10.59
CA ALA A 131 -1.39 1.19 10.41
C ALA A 131 -2.20 2.45 10.07
N ARG A 132 -3.21 2.32 9.22
CA ARG A 132 -4.13 3.39 8.84
C ARG A 132 -4.93 3.89 10.05
N THR A 133 -5.57 2.98 10.80
CA THR A 133 -6.31 3.35 12.01
C THR A 133 -5.44 4.11 13.01
N LEU A 134 -4.22 3.64 13.26
CA LEU A 134 -3.27 4.32 14.15
C LEU A 134 -2.88 5.71 13.65
N LYS A 135 -2.74 5.89 12.32
CA LYS A 135 -2.51 7.20 11.72
C LYS A 135 -3.70 8.13 11.94
N GLU A 136 -4.94 7.65 11.74
CA GLU A 136 -6.14 8.46 12.00
C GLU A 136 -6.27 8.84 13.48
N GLU A 137 -6.03 7.91 14.41
CA GLU A 137 -6.00 8.21 15.85
C GLU A 137 -4.97 9.29 16.18
N GLY A 138 -3.77 9.20 15.59
CA GLY A 138 -2.74 10.23 15.68
C GLY A 138 -3.23 11.59 15.18
N ASN A 139 -3.94 11.63 14.04
CA ASN A 139 -4.50 12.87 13.48
C ASN A 139 -5.53 13.50 14.43
N GLU A 140 -6.41 12.70 15.03
CA GLU A 140 -7.41 13.18 16.00
C GLU A 140 -6.74 13.72 17.28
N LEU A 141 -5.67 13.08 17.74
CA LEU A 141 -4.89 13.59 18.87
C LEU A 141 -4.20 14.92 18.56
N VAL A 142 -3.70 15.11 17.34
CA VAL A 142 -3.15 16.40 16.88
C VAL A 142 -4.22 17.49 16.90
N LYS A 143 -5.43 17.21 16.42
CA LYS A 143 -6.55 18.17 16.46
C LYS A 143 -6.90 18.58 17.89
N LYS A 144 -6.76 17.66 18.85
CA LYS A 144 -6.95 17.90 20.29
C LYS A 144 -5.73 18.54 20.98
N GLY A 145 -4.66 18.84 20.24
CA GLY A 145 -3.42 19.42 20.78
C GLY A 145 -2.54 18.43 21.55
N ASN A 146 -2.88 17.14 21.58
CA ASN A 146 -2.11 16.14 22.32
C ASN A 146 -0.99 15.55 21.46
N HIS A 147 0.06 16.36 21.24
CA HIS A 147 1.16 16.01 20.36
C HIS A 147 2.00 14.82 20.86
N LYS A 148 2.13 14.62 22.18
CA LYS A 148 2.89 13.48 22.74
C LYS A 148 2.24 12.14 22.40
N LYS A 149 0.93 12.00 22.69
CA LYS A 149 0.19 10.77 22.35
C LYS A 149 0.09 10.57 20.84
N ALA A 150 -0.02 11.65 20.07
CA ALA A 150 0.00 11.55 18.61
C ALA A 150 1.31 10.94 18.08
N VAL A 151 2.46 11.33 18.64
CA VAL A 151 3.77 10.75 18.29
C VAL A 151 3.80 9.24 18.55
N GLU A 152 3.25 8.77 19.67
CA GLU A 152 3.17 7.35 20.00
C GLU A 152 2.37 6.60 18.92
N LYS A 153 1.17 7.09 18.59
CA LYS A 153 0.30 6.48 17.58
C LYS A 153 0.92 6.46 16.18
N TYR A 154 1.56 7.56 15.75
CA TYR A 154 2.29 7.56 14.49
C TYR A 154 3.50 6.61 14.51
N SER A 155 4.16 6.46 15.65
CA SER A 155 5.30 5.55 15.79
C SER A 155 4.87 4.10 15.68
N GLU A 156 3.72 3.73 16.26
CA GLU A 156 3.11 2.41 16.08
C GLU A 156 2.67 2.19 14.62
N SER A 157 2.07 3.21 13.99
CA SER A 157 1.69 3.17 12.57
C SER A 157 2.90 2.91 11.67
N LEU A 158 4.01 3.64 11.88
CA LEU A 158 5.23 3.52 11.08
C LEU A 158 5.97 2.19 11.24
N LYS A 159 5.78 1.48 12.36
CA LYS A 159 6.28 0.10 12.53
C LYS A 159 5.55 -0.89 11.60
N LEU A 160 4.30 -0.61 11.26
CA LEU A 160 3.47 -1.46 10.42
C LEU A 160 3.54 -1.05 8.94
N ASN A 161 3.53 0.25 8.66
CA ASN A 161 3.61 0.79 7.31
C ASN A 161 4.38 2.12 7.27
N GLN A 162 5.47 2.17 6.51
CA GLN A 162 6.25 3.39 6.30
C GLN A 162 5.58 4.25 5.23
N GLU A 163 4.98 5.37 5.64
CA GLU A 163 4.24 6.28 4.77
C GLU A 163 4.75 7.70 4.92
N CYS A 164 4.97 8.39 3.79
CA CYS A 164 5.43 9.78 3.77
C CYS A 164 4.54 10.70 4.61
N ALA A 165 3.22 10.57 4.51
CA ALA A 165 2.27 11.40 5.26
C ALA A 165 2.41 11.20 6.78
N THR A 166 2.62 9.96 7.23
CA THR A 166 2.77 9.63 8.65
C THR A 166 4.05 10.21 9.24
N TYR A 167 5.19 10.06 8.56
CA TYR A 167 6.44 10.72 8.94
C TYR A 167 6.27 12.24 9.01
N THR A 168 5.64 12.83 7.99
CA THR A 168 5.44 14.27 7.92
C THR A 168 4.57 14.76 9.08
N ASN A 169 3.49 14.04 9.43
CA ASN A 169 2.61 14.37 10.56
C ASN A 169 3.26 14.17 11.93
N ARG A 170 4.09 13.14 12.10
CA ARG A 170 4.87 12.96 13.33
C ARG A 170 5.93 14.05 13.49
N ALA A 171 6.59 14.48 12.41
CA ALA A 171 7.50 15.61 12.43
C ALA A 171 6.84 16.92 12.88
N LEU A 172 5.58 17.17 12.48
CA LEU A 172 4.81 18.33 12.97
C LEU A 172 4.62 18.28 14.49
N CYS A 173 4.34 17.11 15.04
CA CYS A 173 4.22 16.93 16.49
C CYS A 173 5.56 17.19 17.19
N TYR A 174 6.66 16.69 16.62
CA TYR A 174 7.99 16.96 17.14
C TYR A 174 8.35 18.45 17.12
N LEU A 175 7.98 19.19 16.07
CA LEU A 175 8.13 20.65 16.02
C LEU A 175 7.34 21.33 17.15
N ALA A 176 6.07 20.95 17.36
CA ALA A 176 5.26 21.49 18.45
C ALA A 176 5.84 21.18 19.85
N LEU A 177 6.51 20.03 19.99
CA LEU A 177 7.20 19.60 21.20
C LEU A 177 8.64 20.15 21.31
N LYS A 178 9.09 20.99 20.37
CA LYS A 178 10.46 21.53 20.28
C LYS A 178 11.55 20.46 20.16
N GLN A 179 11.21 19.27 19.67
CA GLN A 179 12.13 18.17 19.40
C GLN A 179 12.66 18.25 17.96
N TYR A 180 13.42 19.30 17.68
CA TYR A 180 13.81 19.67 16.31
C TYR A 180 14.66 18.61 15.59
N LYS A 181 15.57 17.93 16.30
CA LYS A 181 16.38 16.84 15.72
C LYS A 181 15.50 15.69 15.21
N ALA A 182 14.53 15.26 16.02
CA ALA A 182 13.59 14.20 15.64
C ALA A 182 12.68 14.64 14.48
N ALA A 183 12.21 15.89 14.49
CA ALA A 183 11.43 16.44 13.37
C ALA A 183 12.22 16.44 12.05
N ALA A 184 13.50 16.83 12.08
CA ALA A 184 14.35 16.85 10.90
C ALA A 184 14.64 15.44 10.36
N GLN A 185 14.83 14.46 11.25
CA GLN A 185 14.98 13.05 10.89
C GLN A 185 13.72 12.51 10.20
N ASP A 186 12.55 12.70 10.79
CA ASP A 186 11.28 12.26 10.21
C ASP A 186 11.01 12.89 8.85
N CYS A 187 11.29 14.18 8.69
CA CYS A 187 11.15 14.83 7.38
C CYS A 187 12.15 14.28 6.37
N THR A 188 13.34 13.85 6.80
CA THR A 188 14.33 13.22 5.91
C THR A 188 13.85 11.86 5.44
N GLU A 189 13.25 11.03 6.32
CA GLU A 189 12.62 9.77 5.91
C GLU A 189 11.43 10.01 4.97
N ALA A 190 10.59 11.03 5.25
CA ALA A 190 9.51 11.42 4.35
C ALA A 190 10.03 11.80 2.94
N LEU A 191 11.12 12.56 2.87
CA LEU A 191 11.72 13.00 1.60
C LEU A 191 12.46 11.89 0.84
N LYS A 192 12.86 10.80 1.51
CA LYS A 192 13.31 9.59 0.80
C LYS A 192 12.16 8.91 0.06
N LEU A 193 10.95 8.96 0.62
CA LEU A 193 9.74 8.38 0.01
C LEU A 193 9.13 9.30 -1.05
N ASP A 194 9.08 10.60 -0.79
CA ASP A 194 8.61 11.62 -1.73
C ASP A 194 9.54 12.85 -1.70
N PRO A 195 10.54 12.91 -2.59
CA PRO A 195 11.53 13.99 -2.61
C PRO A 195 10.95 15.39 -2.87
N LYS A 196 9.73 15.47 -3.42
CA LYS A 196 9.09 16.75 -3.77
C LYS A 196 8.03 17.16 -2.75
N ASN A 197 7.95 16.47 -1.61
CA ASN A 197 6.94 16.75 -0.60
C ASN A 197 7.15 18.14 0.03
N VAL A 198 6.31 19.10 -0.38
CA VAL A 198 6.35 20.50 0.08
C VAL A 198 6.24 20.60 1.60
N LYS A 199 5.38 19.78 2.23
CA LYS A 199 5.19 19.82 3.69
C LYS A 199 6.42 19.31 4.43
N ALA A 200 7.05 18.24 3.95
CA ALA A 200 8.26 17.71 4.56
C ALA A 200 9.45 18.67 4.40
N LEU A 201 9.64 19.27 3.21
CA LEU A 201 10.66 20.29 2.98
C LEU A 201 10.47 21.49 3.93
N TYR A 202 9.25 22.01 4.03
CA TYR A 202 8.96 23.16 4.89
C TYR A 202 9.20 22.84 6.37
N ARG A 203 8.70 21.69 6.85
CA ARG A 203 8.86 21.29 8.25
C ARG A 203 10.32 20.98 8.60
N ARG A 204 11.09 20.39 7.69
CA ARG A 204 12.54 20.17 7.88
C ARG A 204 13.27 21.49 7.94
N ALA A 205 12.96 22.44 7.05
CA ALA A 205 13.55 23.77 7.08
C ALA A 205 13.27 24.51 8.40
N GLN A 206 12.04 24.43 8.92
CA GLN A 206 11.71 24.97 10.24
C GLN A 206 12.54 24.32 11.35
N ALA A 207 12.65 23.00 11.37
CA ALA A 207 13.46 22.28 12.35
C ALA A 207 14.95 22.69 12.26
N LEU A 208 15.50 22.78 11.05
CA LEU A 208 16.88 23.17 10.80
C LEU A 208 17.17 24.61 11.20
N LYS A 209 16.21 25.53 11.01
CA LYS A 209 16.29 26.91 11.51
C LYS A 209 16.50 26.93 13.02
N GLU A 210 15.69 26.18 13.76
CA GLU A 210 15.78 26.11 15.23
C GLU A 210 17.08 25.41 15.69
N LEU A 211 17.63 24.52 14.86
CA LEU A 211 18.95 23.92 15.06
C LEU A 211 20.12 24.79 14.60
N LYS A 212 19.85 26.01 14.10
CA LYS A 212 20.83 26.95 13.53
C LYS A 212 21.59 26.44 12.30
N ASP A 213 21.08 25.41 11.62
CA ASP A 213 21.57 24.99 10.31
C ASP A 213 20.82 25.75 9.20
N TYR A 214 21.16 27.03 9.08
CA TYR A 214 20.51 27.93 8.12
C TYR A 214 20.82 27.55 6.68
N LYS A 215 22.02 27.01 6.40
CA LYS A 215 22.44 26.61 5.05
C LYS A 215 21.55 25.49 4.52
N SER A 216 21.36 24.43 5.29
CA SER A 216 20.48 23.32 4.90
C SER A 216 19.02 23.75 4.84
N SER A 217 18.58 24.60 5.77
CA SER A 217 17.22 25.15 5.79
C SER A 217 16.89 25.96 4.51
N ILE A 218 17.81 26.84 4.08
CA ILE A 218 17.67 27.60 2.82
C ILE A 218 17.61 26.66 1.61
N GLY A 219 18.40 25.58 1.61
CA GLY A 219 18.37 24.57 0.55
C GLY A 219 17.00 23.91 0.39
N ASP A 220 16.37 23.53 1.50
CA ASP A 220 15.03 22.94 1.50
C ASP A 220 13.97 23.94 1.03
N ILE A 221 14.04 25.20 1.50
CA ILE A 221 13.09 26.24 1.08
C ILE A 221 13.24 26.61 -0.39
N LYS A 222 14.47 26.67 -0.92
CA LYS A 222 14.68 26.85 -2.37
C LYS A 222 14.09 25.69 -3.17
N SER A 223 14.23 24.46 -2.68
CA SER A 223 13.66 23.28 -3.33
C SER A 223 12.13 23.31 -3.29
N LEU A 224 11.54 23.75 -2.18
CA LEU A 224 10.10 23.95 -2.04
C LEU A 224 9.60 25.00 -3.05
N LEU A 225 10.26 26.15 -3.15
CA LEU A 225 9.87 27.26 -4.03
C LEU A 225 10.02 26.92 -5.52
N LYS A 226 10.83 25.91 -5.90
CA LYS A 226 10.82 25.38 -7.26
C LYS A 226 9.50 24.70 -7.60
N THR A 227 8.87 24.04 -6.64
CA THR A 227 7.57 23.38 -6.79
C THR A 227 6.41 24.37 -6.62
N GLU A 228 6.49 25.25 -5.62
CA GLU A 228 5.48 26.26 -5.31
C GLU A 228 6.09 27.66 -5.20
N PRO A 229 6.32 28.35 -6.34
CA PRO A 229 7.01 29.66 -6.35
C PRO A 229 6.28 30.76 -5.58
N LYS A 230 4.96 30.63 -5.43
CA LYS A 230 4.09 31.63 -4.74
C LYS A 230 3.79 31.27 -3.29
N ASN A 231 4.49 30.29 -2.71
CA ASN A 231 4.27 29.89 -1.32
C ASN A 231 4.76 31.00 -0.36
N THR A 232 3.82 31.76 0.20
CA THR A 232 4.10 32.93 1.05
C THR A 232 4.81 32.55 2.34
N ALA A 233 4.50 31.41 2.92
CA ALA A 233 5.15 30.92 4.15
C ALA A 233 6.63 30.60 3.90
N ALA A 234 6.92 29.92 2.78
CA ALA A 234 8.29 29.61 2.38
C ALA A 234 9.09 30.88 2.05
N LEU A 235 8.50 31.85 1.34
CA LEU A 235 9.14 33.14 1.04
C LEU A 235 9.48 33.93 2.32
N ARG A 236 8.55 33.99 3.28
CA ARG A 236 8.81 34.63 4.59
C ARG A 236 9.93 33.96 5.34
N LEU A 237 9.91 32.62 5.42
CA LEU A 237 10.95 31.86 6.09
C LEU A 237 12.32 32.05 5.41
N LEU A 238 12.38 32.10 4.08
CA LEU A 238 13.61 32.39 3.35
C LEU A 238 14.16 33.78 3.69
N GLN A 239 13.28 34.79 3.81
CA GLN A 239 13.68 36.14 4.19
C GLN A 239 14.22 36.19 5.62
N GLU A 240 13.60 35.48 6.57
CA GLU A 240 14.12 35.33 7.93
C GLU A 240 15.50 34.67 7.94
N LEU A 241 15.68 33.57 7.19
CA LEU A 241 16.93 32.82 7.14
C LEU A 241 18.09 33.61 6.53
N ASN A 242 17.81 34.49 5.55
CA ASN A 242 18.83 35.35 4.96
C ASN A 242 19.25 36.51 5.87
N ARG A 243 18.52 36.75 6.97
CA ARG A 243 18.81 37.80 7.96
C ARG A 243 19.50 37.26 9.22
N ALA A 244 19.48 35.94 9.42
CA ALA A 244 20.07 35.24 10.56
C ALA A 244 21.55 34.91 10.29
#